data_AF-A0A2A4EQ34-F1
#
_entry.id   AF-A0A2A4EQ34-F1
#
_cell.length_a   1.000
_cell.length_b   1.000
_cell.length_c   1.000
_cell.angle_alpha   90.00
_cell.angle_beta   90.00
_cell.angle_gamma   90.00
#
_symmetry.space_group_name_H-M   'P 1'
#
loop_
_entity.id
_entity.type
_entity.pdbx_description
1 polymer ?
#
loop_
_entity_poly.entity_id
_entity_poly.type
_entity_poly.pdbx_seq_one_letter_code
_entity_poly.pdbx_strand_id
1 'polypeptide(L)'
;MISDRVTKLILRVLGEVEASLPDQLSSAREHGVPTSLGLTDGGKIVRDYLEHREFGLALEHLTYMVLEVPLSVSPRCQSDINEAASRLRLPGI
;
A
#
# COMPACT_ATOMS: atom_id res chain seq x y z
N MET A 1 -1.78 22.16 -4.82
CA MET A 1 -2.43 21.39 -3.73
C MET A 1 -1.62 20.12 -3.47
N ILE A 2 -1.03 19.98 -2.28
CA ILE A 2 -0.19 18.82 -1.92
C ILE A 2 -1.01 17.52 -1.90
N SER A 3 -2.27 17.59 -1.48
CA SER A 3 -3.19 16.46 -1.35
C SER A 3 -3.45 15.70 -2.65
N ASP A 4 -3.67 16.40 -3.77
CA ASP A 4 -3.95 15.76 -5.08
C ASP A 4 -2.78 14.89 -5.58
N ARG A 5 -1.54 15.35 -5.33
CA ARG A 5 -0.34 14.61 -5.73
C ARG A 5 -0.08 13.41 -4.84
N VAL A 6 -0.30 13.53 -3.53
CA VAL A 6 -0.17 12.40 -2.59
C VAL A 6 -1.20 11.33 -2.90
N THR A 7 -2.47 11.70 -3.16
CA THR A 7 -3.51 10.74 -3.58
C THR A 7 -3.10 9.99 -4.85
N LYS A 8 -2.55 10.67 -5.86
CA LYS A 8 -2.08 10.03 -7.10
C LYS A 8 -0.90 9.09 -6.89
N LEU A 9 -0.01 9.38 -5.94
CA LEU A 9 1.09 8.48 -5.56
C LEU A 9 0.54 7.22 -4.92
N ILE A 10 -0.29 7.38 -3.88
CA ILE A 10 -0.90 6.27 -3.13
C ILE A 10 -1.74 5.38 -4.05
N LEU A 11 -2.56 5.95 -4.94
CA LEU A 11 -3.39 5.15 -5.86
C LEU A 11 -2.57 4.39 -6.91
N ARG A 12 -1.43 4.93 -7.36
CA ARG A 12 -0.54 4.19 -8.27
C ARG A 12 0.10 3.00 -7.59
N VAL A 13 0.62 3.19 -6.38
CA VAL A 13 1.19 2.11 -5.57
C VAL A 13 0.12 1.07 -5.26
N LEU A 14 -1.08 1.50 -4.87
CA LEU A 14 -2.20 0.59 -4.57
C LEU A 14 -2.55 -0.28 -5.78
N GLY A 15 -2.61 0.29 -6.99
CA GLY A 15 -2.90 -0.49 -8.19
C GLY A 15 -1.87 -1.59 -8.47
N GLU A 16 -0.59 -1.33 -8.20
CA GLU A 16 0.47 -2.33 -8.37
C GLU A 16 0.43 -3.42 -7.28
N VAL A 17 0.17 -3.02 -6.04
CA VAL A 17 -0.02 -3.92 -4.91
C VAL A 17 -1.22 -4.84 -5.15
N GLU A 18 -2.38 -4.30 -5.54
CA GLU A 18 -3.58 -5.09 -5.84
C GLU A 18 -3.40 -6.06 -7.01
N ALA A 19 -2.56 -5.72 -7.99
CA ALA A 19 -2.23 -6.63 -9.10
C ALA A 19 -1.34 -7.81 -8.65
N SER A 20 -0.50 -7.61 -7.63
CA SER A 20 0.49 -8.60 -7.19
C SER A 20 0.04 -9.42 -5.97
N LEU A 21 -0.88 -8.86 -5.17
CA LEU A 21 -1.31 -9.42 -3.89
C LEU A 21 -2.06 -10.75 -4.00
N PRO A 22 -2.96 -11.00 -4.97
CA PRO A 22 -3.68 -12.28 -5.07
C PRO A 22 -2.74 -13.49 -5.23
N ASP A 23 -1.71 -13.38 -6.07
CA ASP A 23 -0.74 -14.44 -6.31
C ASP A 23 0.10 -14.71 -5.06
N GLN A 24 0.54 -13.64 -4.39
CA GLN A 24 1.32 -13.73 -3.16
C GLN A 24 0.52 -14.26 -1.97
N LEU A 25 -0.76 -13.88 -1.83
CA LEU A 25 -1.64 -14.42 -0.81
C LEU A 25 -1.93 -15.90 -1.04
N SER A 26 -2.10 -16.32 -2.30
CA SER A 26 -2.29 -17.73 -2.65
C SER A 26 -1.06 -18.54 -2.27
N SER A 27 0.13 -18.08 -2.64
CA SER A 27 1.40 -18.71 -2.25
C SER A 27 1.60 -18.74 -0.74
N ALA A 28 1.35 -17.64 -0.03
CA ALA A 28 1.47 -17.55 1.42
C ALA A 28 0.56 -18.57 2.13
N ARG A 29 -0.68 -18.73 1.67
CA ARG A 29 -1.64 -19.71 2.19
C ARG A 29 -1.19 -21.15 1.96
N GLU A 30 -0.64 -21.46 0.79
CA GLU A 30 -0.07 -22.80 0.50
C GLU A 30 1.07 -23.16 1.45
N HIS A 31 1.82 -22.16 1.91
CA HIS A 31 2.91 -22.32 2.89
C HIS A 31 2.46 -22.16 4.35
N GLY A 32 1.14 -22.13 4.62
CA GLY A 32 0.57 -22.07 5.96
C GLY A 32 0.71 -20.71 6.66
N VAL A 33 1.02 -19.64 5.92
CA VAL A 33 1.12 -18.28 6.47
C VAL A 33 -0.30 -17.71 6.63
N PRO A 34 -0.73 -17.34 7.85
CA PRO A 34 -2.05 -16.76 8.07
C PRO A 34 -2.17 -15.40 7.37
N THR A 35 -3.23 -15.23 6.57
CA THR A 35 -3.55 -13.95 5.94
C THR A 35 -4.36 -13.08 6.90
N SER A 36 -3.92 -11.85 7.14
CA SER A 36 -4.69 -10.89 7.94
C SER A 36 -5.87 -10.29 7.15
N LEU A 37 -6.92 -9.85 7.86
CA LEU A 37 -8.03 -9.10 7.25
C LEU A 37 -7.55 -7.80 6.60
N GLY A 38 -6.51 -7.17 7.16
CA GLY A 38 -5.89 -5.95 6.62
C GLY A 38 -5.25 -6.14 5.25
N LEU A 39 -4.87 -7.37 4.87
CA LEU A 39 -4.40 -7.67 3.52
C LEU A 39 -5.56 -7.98 2.57
N THR A 40 -6.56 -8.73 3.04
CA THR A 40 -7.69 -9.17 2.21
C THR A 40 -8.56 -7.98 1.75
N ASP A 41 -8.84 -7.04 2.66
CA ASP A 41 -9.62 -5.83 2.37
C ASP A 41 -8.73 -4.58 2.22
N GLY A 42 -7.42 -4.75 2.13
CA GLY A 42 -6.45 -3.65 2.24
C GLY A 42 -6.68 -2.52 1.23
N GLY A 43 -7.03 -2.87 -0.01
CA GLY A 43 -7.36 -1.86 -1.02
C GLY A 43 -8.63 -1.06 -0.74
N LYS A 44 -9.62 -1.67 -0.07
CA LYS A 44 -10.82 -0.95 0.37
C LYS A 44 -10.47 0.01 1.52
N ILE A 45 -9.66 -0.46 2.47
CA ILE A 45 -9.20 0.32 3.62
C ILE A 45 -8.40 1.55 3.17
N VAL A 46 -7.44 1.39 2.24
CA VAL A 46 -6.66 2.52 1.70
C VAL A 46 -7.56 3.55 1.03
N ARG A 47 -8.54 3.12 0.23
CA ARG A 47 -9.47 4.04 -0.45
C ARG A 47 -10.35 4.79 0.56
N ASP A 48 -10.85 4.11 1.59
CA ASP A 48 -11.65 4.73 2.66
C ASP A 48 -10.88 5.83 3.39
N TYR A 49 -9.60 5.59 3.73
CA TYR A 49 -8.73 6.62 4.29
C TYR A 49 -8.52 7.81 3.34
N LEU A 50 -8.36 7.56 2.03
CA LEU A 50 -8.22 8.64 1.05
C LEU A 50 -9.49 9.49 0.93
N GLU A 51 -10.67 8.87 0.98
CA GLU A 51 -11.97 9.56 0.95
C GLU A 51 -12.14 10.49 2.16
N HIS A 52 -11.67 10.05 3.34
CA HIS A 52 -11.66 10.84 4.57
C HIS A 52 -10.47 11.80 4.71
N ARG A 53 -9.60 11.90 3.68
CA ARG A 53 -8.38 12.72 3.66
C ARG A 53 -7.33 12.33 4.71
N GLU A 54 -7.38 11.09 5.17
CA GLU A 54 -6.45 10.49 6.12
C GLU A 54 -5.22 9.91 5.38
N PHE A 55 -4.51 10.78 4.65
CA PHE A 55 -3.42 10.36 3.75
C PHE A 55 -2.28 9.61 4.46
N GLY A 56 -2.02 9.94 5.73
CA GLY A 56 -1.03 9.23 6.55
C GLY A 56 -1.44 7.79 6.80
N LEU A 57 -2.66 7.56 7.25
CA LEU A 57 -3.21 6.21 7.47
C LEU A 57 -3.29 5.41 6.17
N ALA A 58 -3.66 6.07 5.07
CA ALA A 58 -3.64 5.45 3.74
C ALA A 58 -2.23 4.96 3.36
N LEU A 59 -1.21 5.78 3.57
CA LEU A 59 0.17 5.41 3.26
C LEU A 59 0.72 4.34 4.22
N GLU A 60 0.46 4.45 5.52
CA GLU A 60 0.88 3.47 6.53
C GLU A 60 0.28 2.10 6.24
N HIS A 61 -1.02 2.04 5.93
CA HIS A 61 -1.68 0.78 5.61
C HIS A 61 -1.15 0.17 4.31
N LEU A 62 -0.89 1.00 3.30
CA LEU A 62 -0.31 0.54 2.03
C LEU A 62 1.12 0.02 2.21
N THR A 63 1.93 0.68 3.04
CA THR A 63 3.27 0.21 3.41
C THR A 63 3.20 -1.10 4.19
N TYR A 64 2.25 -1.24 5.11
CA TYR A 64 1.98 -2.51 5.79
C TYR A 64 1.69 -3.63 4.79
N MET A 65 0.85 -3.39 3.78
CA MET A 65 0.56 -4.41 2.76
C MET A 65 1.81 -4.86 1.97
N VAL A 66 2.74 -3.95 1.72
CA VAL A 66 4.01 -4.24 1.00
C VAL A 66 5.04 -4.98 1.86
N LEU A 67 5.06 -4.71 3.17
CA LEU A 67 6.06 -5.27 4.08
C LEU A 67 5.62 -6.59 4.72
N GLU A 68 4.33 -6.75 5.01
CA GLU A 68 3.79 -7.92 5.72
C GLU A 68 3.80 -9.17 4.86
N VAL A 69 3.44 -9.01 3.59
CA VAL A 69 3.68 -10.00 2.54
C VAL A 69 4.80 -9.37 1.74
N PRO A 70 6.03 -9.94 1.67
CA PRO A 70 7.17 -9.33 1.00
C PRO A 70 6.91 -9.24 -0.52
N LEU A 71 6.06 -8.28 -0.89
CA LEU A 71 5.62 -8.04 -2.23
C LEU A 71 6.82 -7.49 -2.98
N SER A 72 7.24 -8.21 -4.02
CA SER A 72 8.20 -7.70 -4.98
C SER A 72 7.56 -6.57 -5.78
N VAL A 73 7.56 -5.37 -5.21
CA VAL A 73 7.11 -4.15 -5.89
C VAL A 73 8.23 -3.59 -6.76
N SER A 74 7.84 -2.88 -7.81
CA SER A 74 8.75 -2.25 -8.75
C SER A 74 9.55 -1.12 -8.08
N PRO A 75 10.75 -0.80 -8.61
CA PRO A 75 11.51 0.35 -8.13
C PRO A 75 10.72 1.67 -8.20
N ARG A 76 9.79 1.77 -9.16
CA ARG A 76 8.90 2.92 -9.29
C ARG A 76 7.89 2.98 -8.15
N CYS A 77 7.30 1.84 -7.78
CA CYS A 77 6.39 1.74 -6.64
C CYS A 77 7.08 2.17 -5.35
N GLN A 78 8.29 1.67 -5.10
CA GLN A 78 9.09 2.06 -3.94
C GLN A 78 9.44 3.56 -3.94
N SER A 79 9.78 4.12 -5.10
CA SER A 79 9.99 5.56 -5.26
C SER A 79 8.72 6.39 -4.99
N ASP A 80 7.56 5.93 -5.47
CA ASP A 80 6.27 6.60 -5.26
C ASP A 80 5.86 6.56 -3.76
N ILE A 81 6.14 5.47 -3.03
CA ILE A 81 5.95 5.36 -1.57
C ILE A 81 6.85 6.38 -0.85
N ASN A 82 8.14 6.43 -1.21
CA ASN A 82 9.09 7.35 -0.59
C ASN A 82 8.78 8.82 -0.88
N GLU A 83 8.30 9.15 -2.08
CA GLU A 83 7.83 10.50 -2.40
C GLU A 83 6.59 10.86 -1.57
N ALA A 84 5.63 9.94 -1.43
CA ALA A 84 4.44 10.16 -0.61
C ALA A 84 4.80 10.38 0.86
N ALA A 85 5.69 9.54 1.41
CA ALA A 85 6.19 9.64 2.78
C ALA A 85 6.87 10.99 3.04
N SER A 86 7.78 11.39 2.14
CA SER A 86 8.47 12.69 2.21
C SER A 86 7.49 13.87 2.24
N ARG A 87 6.47 13.85 1.39
CA ARG A 87 5.42 14.90 1.34
C ARG A 87 4.56 14.95 2.60
N LEU A 88 4.35 13.80 3.24
CA LEU A 88 3.58 13.68 4.48
C LEU A 88 4.44 13.81 5.75
N ARG A 89 5.77 13.93 5.62
CA ARG A 89 6.73 13.93 6.73
C ARG A 89 6.66 12.64 7.57
N LEU A 90 6.47 11.51 6.88
CA LEU A 90 6.44 10.16 7.43
C LEU A 90 7.73 9.40 7.03
N PRO A 91 8.08 8.31 7.72
CA PRO A 91 9.16 7.43 7.29
C PRO A 91 8.81 6.71 5.98
N GLY A 92 9.81 6.55 5.11
CA GLY A 92 9.72 5.77 3.86
C GLY A 92 10.14 4.31 4.04
N ILE A 93 10.31 3.59 2.92
CA ILE A 93 10.75 2.18 2.85
C ILE A 93 11.95 1.96 1.92
#